data_AF-A0A1A1W524-F1
#
_entry.id   AF-A0A1A1W524-F1
#
_cell.length_a   1.000
_cell.length_b   1.000
_cell.length_c   1.000
_cell.angle_alpha   90.00
_cell.angle_beta   90.00
_cell.angle_gamma   90.00
#
_symmetry.space_group_name_H-M   'P 1'
#
loop_
_entity.id
_entity.type
_entity.pdbx_description
1 polymer ?
#
loop_
_entity_poly.entity_id
_entity_poly.type
_entity_poly.pdbx_seq_one_letter_code
_entity_poly.pdbx_strand_id
1 'polypeptide(L)'
;MAEQAPDTVGLTGPLAGIVLAGGESRRMGRDKATLPGPGGAPTLLEYVVGVVAQRCDPVFVMAAPGQPLPEVQARVLRDEVRGQGPLPATGGGLRAAATAGARFAFVCAVDMPLLSAGLIDDLMHLATETDAEIVLPWDGRSHYLAAVYRTDLAERIDGLVAAGARSMRALIDASDAQQIVLPESRFLANVNSESDLRALAQLQA
;
A
#
# COMPACT_ATOMS: atom_id res chain seq x y z
N MET A 1 26.47 32.77 14.90
CA MET A 1 25.25 32.01 15.24
C MET A 1 24.88 31.21 14.02
N ALA A 2 25.34 29.96 13.97
CA ALA A 2 24.90 28.99 12.97
C ALA A 2 23.72 28.25 13.58
N GLU A 3 22.55 28.45 13.01
CA GLU A 3 21.31 27.76 13.38
C GLU A 3 21.45 26.31 12.87
N GLN A 4 21.61 25.38 13.82
CA GLN A 4 21.67 23.96 13.52
C GLN A 4 20.28 23.50 13.08
N ALA A 5 20.20 22.99 11.85
CA ALA A 5 19.05 22.24 11.39
C ALA A 5 18.78 21.06 12.34
N PRO A 6 17.51 20.72 12.64
CA PRO A 6 17.21 19.60 13.50
C PRO A 6 17.71 18.30 12.86
N ASP A 7 18.51 17.56 13.62
CA ASP A 7 18.98 16.22 13.29
C ASP A 7 17.78 15.33 12.92
N THR A 8 17.73 14.88 11.66
CA THR A 8 16.82 13.83 11.22
C THR A 8 17.23 12.54 11.92
N VAL A 9 16.58 12.22 13.05
CA VAL A 9 16.69 10.93 13.70
C VAL A 9 16.28 9.87 12.66
N GLY A 10 17.26 9.13 12.15
CA GLY A 10 17.03 8.07 11.19
C GLY A 10 16.08 7.03 11.79
N LEU A 11 14.94 6.81 11.13
CA LEU A 11 13.95 5.80 11.50
C LEU A 11 14.63 4.41 11.46
N THR A 12 14.95 3.86 12.63
CA THR A 12 15.74 2.64 12.80
C THR A 12 14.90 1.38 12.55
N GLY A 13 14.68 1.05 11.28
CA GLY A 13 14.20 -0.24 10.82
C GLY A 13 13.78 -0.20 9.34
N PRO A 14 14.08 -1.22 8.51
CA PRO A 14 13.64 -1.23 7.12
C PRO A 14 12.10 -1.30 7.05
N LEU A 15 11.49 -0.36 6.35
CA LEU A 15 10.08 -0.38 5.98
C LEU A 15 9.94 -1.16 4.67
N ALA A 16 9.18 -2.25 4.66
CA ALA A 16 8.86 -2.95 3.43
C ALA A 16 7.69 -2.27 2.70
N GLY A 17 7.60 -2.45 1.39
CA GLY A 17 6.48 -1.98 0.57
C GLY A 17 5.67 -3.17 0.07
N ILE A 18 4.34 -3.08 0.10
CA ILE A 18 3.44 -4.11 -0.42
C ILE A 18 2.42 -3.42 -1.32
N VAL A 19 2.52 -3.69 -2.62
CA VAL A 19 1.58 -3.16 -3.62
C VAL A 19 0.61 -4.28 -4.03
N LEU A 20 -0.67 -4.10 -3.73
CA LEU A 20 -1.74 -5.00 -4.14
C LEU A 20 -2.13 -4.68 -5.60
N ALA A 21 -1.62 -5.48 -6.53
CA ALA A 21 -1.97 -5.42 -7.95
C ALA A 21 -3.14 -6.36 -8.30
N GLY A 22 -3.48 -7.30 -7.43
CA GLY A 22 -4.60 -8.22 -7.59
C GLY A 22 -5.95 -7.62 -7.16
N GLY A 23 -7.01 -7.91 -7.92
CA GLY A 23 -8.38 -7.52 -7.58
C GLY A 23 -9.37 -7.79 -8.72
N GLU A 24 -10.67 -7.87 -8.39
CA GLU A 24 -11.74 -8.00 -9.39
C GLU A 24 -11.92 -6.71 -10.20
N SER A 25 -10.96 -6.41 -11.09
CA SER A 25 -11.22 -5.54 -12.24
C SER A 25 -12.10 -6.26 -13.29
N ARG A 26 -13.05 -7.09 -12.83
CA ARG A 26 -14.07 -7.78 -13.65
C ARG A 26 -14.96 -6.78 -14.39
N ARG A 27 -15.13 -5.57 -13.84
CA ARG A 27 -15.94 -4.50 -14.46
C ARG A 27 -15.20 -3.71 -15.55
N MET A 28 -13.87 -3.82 -15.65
CA MET A 28 -13.03 -2.99 -16.53
C MET A 28 -12.52 -3.71 -17.77
N GLY A 29 -12.62 -5.04 -17.85
CA GLY A 29 -12.16 -5.82 -19.01
C GLY A 29 -10.63 -5.81 -19.26
N ARG A 30 -9.86 -4.99 -18.53
CA ARG A 30 -8.40 -4.86 -18.55
C ARG A 30 -7.84 -4.74 -17.13
N ASP A 31 -6.61 -5.19 -16.97
CA ASP A 31 -5.87 -5.10 -15.72
C ASP A 31 -5.44 -3.65 -15.44
N LYS A 32 -5.83 -3.08 -14.29
CA LYS A 32 -5.45 -1.70 -13.93
C LYS A 32 -3.95 -1.53 -13.84
N ALA A 33 -3.23 -2.59 -13.44
CA ALA A 33 -1.78 -2.55 -13.28
C ALA A 33 -1.05 -2.18 -14.58
N THR A 34 -1.65 -2.43 -15.75
CA THR A 34 -1.06 -2.16 -17.07
C THR A 34 -1.53 -0.87 -17.73
N LEU A 35 -2.40 -0.08 -17.07
CA LEU A 35 -2.80 1.23 -17.58
C LEU A 35 -1.62 2.20 -17.55
N PRO A 36 -1.50 3.17 -18.47
CA PRO A 36 -0.44 4.18 -18.41
C PRO A 36 -0.44 4.94 -17.08
N GLY A 37 0.73 5.13 -16.47
CA GLY A 37 0.84 5.87 -15.21
C GLY A 37 0.97 7.39 -15.43
N PRO A 38 0.80 8.20 -14.37
CA PRO A 38 1.09 9.64 -14.41
C PRO A 38 2.56 9.94 -14.79
N GLY A 39 2.82 11.16 -15.24
CA GLY A 39 4.18 11.63 -15.53
C GLY A 39 4.88 10.89 -16.68
N GLY A 40 4.14 10.14 -17.51
CA GLY A 40 4.70 9.37 -18.62
C GLY A 40 5.20 7.97 -18.23
N ALA A 41 4.89 7.48 -17.03
CA ALA A 41 5.23 6.11 -16.63
C ALA A 41 4.54 5.09 -17.55
N PRO A 42 5.25 4.03 -18.00
CA PRO A 42 4.69 3.07 -18.96
C PRO A 42 3.45 2.36 -18.42
N THR A 43 3.47 2.02 -17.12
CA THR A 43 2.31 1.45 -16.44
C THR A 43 2.08 2.04 -15.05
N LEU A 44 0.85 1.89 -14.56
CA LEU A 44 0.41 2.31 -13.25
C LEU A 44 1.12 1.52 -12.15
N LEU A 45 1.39 0.22 -12.38
CA LEU A 45 2.17 -0.58 -11.45
C LEU A 45 3.60 -0.05 -11.34
N GLU A 46 4.28 0.20 -12.45
CA GLU A 46 5.63 0.78 -12.45
C GLU A 46 5.67 2.11 -11.71
N TYR A 47 4.67 2.97 -11.94
CA TYR A 47 4.55 4.25 -11.25
C TYR A 47 4.41 4.07 -9.74
N VAL A 48 3.44 3.27 -9.28
CA VAL A 48 3.17 3.09 -7.84
C VAL A 48 4.35 2.41 -7.14
N VAL A 49 4.96 1.39 -7.75
CA VAL A 49 6.18 0.77 -7.23
C VAL A 49 7.30 1.79 -7.12
N GLY A 50 7.48 2.66 -8.13
CA GLY A 50 8.48 3.72 -8.10
C GLY A 50 8.27 4.73 -6.97
N VAL A 51 7.01 5.10 -6.66
CA VAL A 51 6.69 5.96 -5.50
C VAL A 51 7.01 5.25 -4.18
N VAL A 52 6.55 4.01 -4.02
CA VAL A 52 6.74 3.22 -2.80
C VAL A 52 8.23 2.95 -2.53
N ALA A 53 9.01 2.64 -3.57
CA ALA A 53 10.44 2.37 -3.49
C ALA A 53 11.28 3.57 -3.02
N GLN A 54 10.73 4.79 -3.03
CA GLN A 54 11.43 5.96 -2.47
C GLN A 54 11.60 5.89 -0.95
N ARG A 55 10.81 5.06 -0.26
CA ARG A 55 10.81 4.92 1.20
C ARG A 55 10.82 3.47 1.69
N CYS A 56 10.50 2.53 0.80
CA CYS A 56 10.34 1.14 1.16
C CYS A 56 11.37 0.25 0.45
N ASP A 57 12.04 -0.61 1.20
CA ASP A 57 12.94 -1.65 0.69
C ASP A 57 12.93 -2.87 1.63
N PRO A 58 12.56 -4.08 1.16
CA PRO A 58 12.15 -4.42 -0.21
C PRO A 58 10.68 -4.08 -0.53
N VAL A 59 10.38 -3.97 -1.83
CA VAL A 59 9.01 -3.85 -2.35
C VAL A 59 8.52 -5.19 -2.87
N PHE A 60 7.32 -5.58 -2.45
CA PHE A 60 6.58 -6.75 -2.89
C PHE A 60 5.34 -6.33 -3.70
N VAL A 61 5.03 -7.09 -4.74
CA VAL A 61 3.80 -6.93 -5.53
C VAL A 61 2.95 -8.18 -5.38
N MET A 62 1.74 -8.03 -4.85
CA MET A 62 0.77 -9.12 -4.71
C MET A 62 -0.13 -9.19 -5.96
N ALA A 63 -0.12 -10.32 -6.64
CA ALA A 63 -0.83 -10.52 -7.90
C ALA A 63 -1.74 -11.76 -7.87
N ALA A 64 -2.83 -11.74 -8.64
CA ALA A 64 -3.67 -12.92 -8.78
C ALA A 64 -2.96 -14.04 -9.59
N PRO A 65 -3.39 -15.32 -9.45
CA PRO A 65 -2.86 -16.42 -10.24
C PRO A 65 -2.99 -16.14 -11.74
N GLY A 66 -1.88 -16.27 -12.48
CA GLY A 66 -1.83 -16.06 -13.94
C GLY A 66 -2.06 -14.61 -14.40
N GLN A 67 -2.11 -13.63 -13.49
CA GLN A 67 -2.22 -12.22 -13.85
C GLN A 67 -0.95 -11.75 -14.58
N PRO A 68 -1.06 -11.25 -15.83
CA PRO A 68 0.09 -10.67 -16.51
C PRO A 68 0.46 -9.35 -15.81
N LEU A 69 1.73 -9.17 -15.50
CA LEU A 69 2.25 -7.93 -14.93
C LEU A 69 3.38 -7.39 -15.81
N PRO A 70 3.54 -6.07 -15.90
CA PRO A 70 4.74 -5.48 -16.48
C PRO A 70 5.97 -5.87 -15.64
N GLU A 71 7.14 -5.83 -16.24
CA GLU A 71 8.38 -5.99 -15.49
C GLU A 71 8.58 -4.79 -14.56
N VAL A 72 8.81 -5.07 -13.28
CA VAL A 72 9.01 -4.05 -12.24
C VAL A 72 10.16 -4.45 -11.35
N GLN A 73 10.85 -3.46 -10.79
CA GLN A 73 11.92 -3.67 -9.81
C GLN A 73 11.33 -3.96 -8.42
N ALA A 74 10.57 -5.06 -8.32
CA ALA A 74 9.94 -5.52 -7.09
C ALA A 74 9.82 -7.04 -7.08
N ARG A 75 9.65 -7.63 -5.89
CA ARG A 75 9.44 -9.07 -5.72
C ARG A 75 7.96 -9.39 -5.93
N VAL A 76 7.65 -10.07 -7.04
CA VAL A 76 6.27 -10.46 -7.35
C VAL A 76 5.90 -11.74 -6.60
N LEU A 77 4.84 -11.68 -5.80
CA LEU A 77 4.21 -12.81 -5.13
C LEU A 77 2.82 -13.02 -5.71
N ARG A 78 2.44 -14.29 -5.88
CA ARG A 78 1.16 -14.65 -6.48
C ARG A 78 0.30 -15.35 -5.45
N ASP A 79 -0.94 -14.88 -5.32
CA ASP A 79 -1.95 -15.57 -4.53
C ASP A 79 -2.20 -16.97 -5.10
N GLU A 80 -2.57 -17.91 -4.23
CA GLU A 80 -2.92 -19.28 -4.65
C GLU A 80 -4.32 -19.33 -5.26
N VAL A 81 -5.25 -18.56 -4.70
CA VAL A 81 -6.66 -18.54 -5.10
C VAL A 81 -7.06 -17.14 -5.49
N ARG A 82 -7.65 -17.01 -6.69
CA ARG A 82 -8.16 -15.75 -7.21
C ARG A 82 -9.39 -15.29 -6.43
N GLY A 83 -9.45 -13.98 -6.14
CA GLY A 83 -10.69 -13.34 -5.69
C GLY A 83 -11.00 -13.51 -4.19
N GLN A 84 -9.99 -13.77 -3.37
CA GLN A 84 -10.18 -13.87 -1.91
C GLN A 84 -10.20 -12.52 -1.18
N GLY A 85 -10.25 -11.40 -1.92
CA GLY A 85 -10.20 -10.06 -1.36
C GLY A 85 -8.80 -9.62 -0.92
N PRO A 86 -8.68 -8.39 -0.40
CA PRO A 86 -7.39 -7.79 -0.07
C PRO A 86 -6.75 -8.34 1.22
N LEU A 87 -7.55 -8.93 2.12
CA LEU A 87 -7.06 -9.38 3.43
C LEU A 87 -6.03 -10.53 3.30
N PRO A 88 -6.30 -11.63 2.57
CA PRO A 88 -5.30 -12.70 2.38
C PRO A 88 -4.05 -12.25 1.64
N ALA A 89 -4.20 -11.40 0.62
CA ALA A 89 -3.07 -10.85 -0.13
C ALA A 89 -2.17 -9.98 0.75
N THR A 90 -2.78 -9.18 1.64
CA THR A 90 -2.03 -8.42 2.65
C THR A 90 -1.28 -9.35 3.59
N GLY A 91 -1.92 -10.42 4.09
CA GLY A 91 -1.25 -11.42 4.92
C GLY A 91 -0.03 -12.07 4.25
N GLY A 92 -0.16 -12.43 2.97
CA GLY A 92 0.95 -12.95 2.16
C GLY A 92 2.11 -11.95 2.04
N GLY A 93 1.80 -10.68 1.77
CA GLY A 93 2.79 -9.60 1.72
C GLY A 93 3.47 -9.36 3.07
N LEU A 94 2.71 -9.31 4.17
CA LEU A 94 3.26 -9.09 5.51
C LEU A 94 4.20 -10.23 5.94
N ARG A 95 3.86 -11.50 5.63
CA ARG A 95 4.79 -12.62 5.86
C ARG A 95 6.09 -12.48 5.09
N ALA A 96 6.01 -12.07 3.83
CA ALA A 96 7.20 -11.88 3.01
C ALA A 96 8.08 -10.73 3.53
N ALA A 97 7.45 -9.64 3.98
CA ALA A 97 8.12 -8.52 4.63
C ALA A 97 8.80 -8.93 5.95
N ALA A 98 8.10 -9.68 6.82
CA ALA A 98 8.68 -10.24 8.04
C ALA A 98 9.88 -11.15 7.73
N THR A 99 9.77 -12.02 6.73
CA THR A 99 10.85 -12.91 6.28
C THR A 99 12.06 -12.13 5.77
N ALA A 100 11.84 -10.95 5.20
CA ALA A 100 12.90 -10.03 4.77
C ALA A 100 13.47 -9.17 5.91
N GLY A 101 13.00 -9.34 7.16
CA GLY A 101 13.50 -8.63 8.34
C GLY A 101 12.83 -7.27 8.60
N ALA A 102 11.76 -6.93 7.88
CA ALA A 102 11.02 -5.70 8.11
C ALA A 102 10.01 -5.87 9.26
N ARG A 103 10.04 -4.95 10.22
CA ARG A 103 9.04 -4.88 11.32
C ARG A 103 7.72 -4.28 10.85
N PHE A 104 7.80 -3.30 9.96
CA PHE A 104 6.66 -2.60 9.39
C PHE A 104 6.64 -2.78 7.88
N ALA A 105 5.44 -2.75 7.31
CA ALA A 105 5.24 -2.67 5.88
C ALA A 105 4.18 -1.63 5.55
N PHE A 106 4.46 -0.80 4.55
CA PHE A 106 3.47 0.06 3.92
C PHE A 106 2.69 -0.77 2.90
N VAL A 107 1.37 -0.81 3.02
CA VAL A 107 0.48 -1.55 2.14
C VAL A 107 -0.36 -0.56 1.33
N CYS A 108 -0.32 -0.70 0.01
CA CYS A 108 -1.20 0.07 -0.86
C CYS A 108 -1.83 -0.70 -2.01
N ALA A 109 -2.95 -0.19 -2.53
CA ALA A 109 -3.50 -0.66 -3.80
C ALA A 109 -2.78 -0.03 -4.99
N VAL A 110 -2.70 -0.75 -6.11
CA VAL A 110 -2.11 -0.22 -7.36
C VAL A 110 -2.91 0.94 -7.94
N ASP A 111 -4.16 1.13 -7.53
CA ASP A 111 -5.04 2.16 -8.07
C ASP A 111 -5.01 3.50 -7.33
N MET A 112 -3.95 3.75 -6.56
CA MET A 112 -3.72 5.01 -5.84
C MET A 112 -2.54 5.82 -6.43
N PRO A 113 -2.65 6.36 -7.66
CA PRO A 113 -1.57 7.08 -8.32
C PRO A 113 -1.23 8.44 -7.68
N LEU A 114 -2.06 8.94 -6.77
CA LEU A 114 -1.79 10.19 -6.06
C LEU A 114 -1.14 9.97 -4.70
N LEU A 115 -0.75 8.72 -4.38
CA LEU A 115 0.06 8.42 -3.22
C LEU A 115 1.36 9.25 -3.27
N SER A 116 1.74 9.84 -2.14
CA SER A 116 2.98 10.60 -2.01
C SER A 116 3.94 9.90 -1.04
N ALA A 117 5.25 10.04 -1.28
CA ALA A 117 6.26 9.54 -0.36
C ALA A 117 6.17 10.21 1.03
N GLY A 118 5.77 11.49 1.08
CA GLY A 118 5.57 12.21 2.35
C GLY A 118 4.49 11.60 3.23
N LEU A 119 3.39 11.10 2.65
CA LEU A 119 2.38 10.38 3.42
C LEU A 119 2.96 9.09 4.06
N ILE A 120 3.84 8.39 3.34
CA ILE A 120 4.50 7.18 3.88
C ILE A 120 5.36 7.56 5.09
N ASP A 121 6.09 8.69 5.00
CA ASP A 121 6.91 9.22 6.09
C ASP A 121 6.04 9.54 7.33
N ASP A 122 4.92 10.24 7.15
CA ASP A 122 4.00 10.62 8.23
C ASP A 122 3.39 9.39 8.93
N LEU A 123 2.93 8.40 8.15
CA LEU A 123 2.36 7.16 8.69
C LEU A 123 3.40 6.36 9.47
N MET A 124 4.62 6.24 8.92
CA MET A 124 5.70 5.50 9.56
C MET A 124 6.16 6.18 10.85
N HIS A 125 6.25 7.52 10.86
CA HIS A 125 6.59 8.28 12.06
C HIS A 125 5.62 7.95 13.20
N LEU A 126 4.32 8.09 12.97
CA LEU A 126 3.31 7.80 13.99
C LEU A 126 3.32 6.34 14.43
N ALA A 127 3.54 5.39 13.49
CA ALA A 127 3.63 3.97 13.82
C ALA A 127 4.79 3.68 14.76
N THR A 128 5.95 4.32 14.56
CA THR A 128 7.10 4.17 15.45
C THR A 128 6.95 4.90 16.77
N GLU A 129 6.33 6.09 16.76
CA GLU A 129 6.13 6.90 17.97
C GLU A 129 5.17 6.22 18.96
N THR A 130 4.12 5.59 18.43
CA THR A 130 3.05 4.98 19.26
C THR A 130 3.19 3.47 19.43
N ASP A 131 4.09 2.83 18.69
CA ASP A 131 4.20 1.38 18.57
C ASP A 131 2.91 0.68 18.07
N ALA A 132 2.02 1.43 17.40
CA ALA A 132 0.73 0.94 16.93
C ALA A 132 0.87 -0.22 15.94
N GLU A 133 -0.11 -1.12 15.96
CA GLU A 133 -0.16 -2.23 15.02
C GLU A 133 -0.47 -1.76 13.59
N ILE A 134 -1.31 -0.73 13.47
CA ILE A 134 -1.74 -0.18 12.19
C ILE A 134 -1.81 1.34 12.29
N VAL A 135 -1.30 2.03 11.28
CA VAL A 135 -1.51 3.47 11.11
C VAL A 135 -2.05 3.73 9.72
N LEU A 136 -3.18 4.43 9.65
CA LEU A 136 -3.87 4.70 8.38
C LEU A 136 -4.39 6.14 8.28
N PRO A 137 -4.53 6.68 7.05
CA PRO A 137 -5.18 7.97 6.84
C PRO A 137 -6.69 7.91 7.09
N TRP A 138 -7.24 9.03 7.55
CA TRP A 138 -8.67 9.28 7.64
C TRP A 138 -9.02 10.67 7.11
N ASP A 139 -9.98 10.74 6.19
CA ASP A 139 -10.45 11.98 5.55
C ASP A 139 -11.99 12.07 5.49
N GLY A 140 -12.68 11.44 6.44
CA GLY A 140 -14.11 11.12 6.37
C GLY A 140 -14.38 9.63 6.13
N ARG A 141 -13.36 8.89 5.66
CA ARG A 141 -13.32 7.42 5.69
C ARG A 141 -11.90 6.93 5.97
N SER A 142 -11.81 5.68 6.44
CA SER A 142 -10.52 5.00 6.62
C SER A 142 -9.96 4.47 5.31
N HIS A 143 -8.68 4.73 5.05
CA HIS A 143 -7.98 4.25 3.84
C HIS A 143 -7.05 3.08 4.15
N TYR A 144 -7.64 1.88 4.24
CA TYR A 144 -6.92 0.65 4.62
C TYR A 144 -5.84 0.21 3.62
N LEU A 145 -5.92 0.65 2.37
CA LEU A 145 -4.95 0.31 1.34
C LEU A 145 -4.04 1.50 1.01
N ALA A 146 -3.71 2.28 2.03
CA ALA A 146 -2.69 3.33 2.03
C ALA A 146 -2.14 3.49 3.46
N ALA A 147 -1.72 2.38 4.07
CA ALA A 147 -1.50 2.31 5.51
C ALA A 147 -0.23 1.53 5.87
N VAL A 148 0.34 1.83 7.04
CA VAL A 148 1.47 1.10 7.62
C VAL A 148 0.94 0.04 8.58
N TYR A 149 1.48 -1.17 8.46
CA TYR A 149 1.10 -2.35 9.25
C TYR A 149 2.34 -2.96 9.89
N ARG A 150 2.22 -3.44 11.13
CA ARG A 150 3.20 -4.39 11.68
C ARG A 150 3.15 -5.71 10.90
N THR A 151 4.32 -6.28 10.63
CA THR A 151 4.41 -7.50 9.82
C THR A 151 3.96 -8.76 10.57
N ASP A 152 3.97 -8.75 11.90
CA ASP A 152 3.46 -9.84 12.75
C ASP A 152 1.92 -9.99 12.70
N LEU A 153 1.20 -8.98 12.20
CA LEU A 153 -0.24 -9.09 11.91
C LEU A 153 -0.57 -10.17 10.89
N ALA A 154 0.42 -10.69 10.15
CA ALA A 154 0.28 -11.85 9.30
C ALA A 154 -0.44 -13.03 10.00
N GLU A 155 -0.09 -13.34 11.26
CA GLU A 155 -0.71 -14.45 12.00
C GLU A 155 -2.17 -14.17 12.34
N ARG A 156 -2.49 -12.92 12.71
CA ARG A 156 -3.88 -12.49 12.96
C ARG A 156 -4.72 -12.55 11.68
N ILE A 157 -4.13 -12.15 10.55
CA ILE A 157 -4.77 -12.27 9.25
C ILE A 157 -5.10 -13.73 8.94
N ASP A 158 -4.18 -14.67 9.19
CA ASP A 158 -4.44 -16.10 8.96
C ASP A 158 -5.63 -16.60 9.78
N GLY A 159 -5.71 -16.23 11.07
CA GLY A 159 -6.86 -16.55 11.92
C GLY A 159 -8.17 -15.97 11.40
N LEU A 160 -8.19 -14.69 10.99
CA LEU A 160 -9.37 -14.04 10.42
C LEU A 160 -9.80 -14.69 9.09
N VAL A 161 -8.84 -15.01 8.23
CA VAL A 161 -9.07 -15.67 6.93
C VAL A 161 -9.63 -17.08 7.12
N ALA A 162 -9.13 -17.83 8.11
CA ALA A 162 -9.65 -19.15 8.48
C ALA A 162 -11.08 -19.07 9.04
N ALA A 163 -11.41 -18.00 9.77
CA ALA A 163 -12.77 -17.70 10.23
C ALA A 163 -13.71 -17.18 9.13
N GLY A 164 -13.24 -17.09 7.87
CA GLY A 164 -14.03 -16.67 6.72
C GLY A 164 -14.03 -15.17 6.45
N ALA A 165 -13.26 -14.36 7.18
CA ALA A 165 -13.12 -12.95 6.89
C ALA A 165 -12.33 -12.73 5.59
N ARG A 166 -12.70 -11.67 4.86
CA ARG A 166 -12.09 -11.28 3.57
C ARG A 166 -11.81 -9.78 3.46
N SER A 167 -12.21 -8.99 4.46
CA SER A 167 -12.17 -7.53 4.44
C SER A 167 -11.06 -7.00 5.34
N MET A 168 -10.35 -5.96 4.90
CA MET A 168 -9.37 -5.23 5.72
C MET A 168 -10.00 -4.64 6.99
N ARG A 169 -11.28 -4.26 6.95
CA ARG A 169 -11.99 -3.72 8.12
C ARG A 169 -11.95 -4.68 9.30
N ALA A 170 -12.10 -6.00 9.06
CA ALA A 170 -12.06 -6.99 10.12
C ALA A 170 -10.70 -7.05 10.83
N LEU A 171 -9.61 -6.76 10.11
CA LEU A 171 -8.27 -6.65 10.71
C LEU A 171 -8.14 -5.38 11.56
N ILE A 172 -8.62 -4.25 11.05
CA ILE A 172 -8.59 -2.97 11.79
C ILE A 172 -9.36 -3.09 13.10
N ASP A 173 -10.59 -3.62 13.05
CA ASP A 173 -11.45 -3.76 14.22
C ASP A 173 -10.86 -4.73 15.27
N ALA A 174 -9.90 -5.59 14.87
CA ALA A 174 -9.23 -6.57 15.72
C ALA A 174 -7.79 -6.17 16.10
N SER A 175 -7.37 -4.93 15.84
CA SER A 175 -5.98 -4.48 16.06
C SER A 175 -5.94 -3.08 16.70
N ASP A 176 -4.82 -2.74 17.32
CA ASP A 176 -4.53 -1.36 17.73
C ASP A 176 -4.23 -0.50 16.50
N ALA A 177 -5.24 0.25 16.06
CA ALA A 177 -5.18 1.08 14.87
C ALA A 177 -5.25 2.57 15.22
N GLN A 178 -4.22 3.30 14.83
CA GLN A 178 -4.16 4.77 14.92
C GLN A 178 -4.50 5.39 13.56
N GLN A 179 -4.99 6.63 13.60
CA GLN A 179 -5.40 7.36 12.40
C GLN A 179 -4.73 8.72 12.32
N ILE A 180 -4.24 9.07 11.12
CA ILE A 180 -3.86 10.44 10.80
C ILE A 180 -5.05 11.11 10.13
N VAL A 181 -5.60 12.14 10.79
CA VAL A 181 -6.68 12.95 10.22
C VAL A 181 -6.08 13.88 9.17
N LEU A 182 -6.49 13.70 7.93
CA LEU A 182 -6.12 14.54 6.81
C LEU A 182 -7.34 15.37 6.39
N PRO A 183 -7.13 16.60 5.85
CA PRO A 183 -8.19 17.26 5.11
C PRO A 183 -8.64 16.35 3.95
N GLU A 184 -9.90 16.46 3.53
CA GLU A 184 -10.38 15.75 2.33
C GLU A 184 -9.40 15.97 1.18
N SER A 185 -8.71 14.90 0.80
CA SER A 185 -7.52 15.01 -0.03
C SER A 185 -7.57 14.03 -1.18
N ARG A 186 -7.23 14.54 -2.38
CA ARG A 186 -7.20 13.73 -3.60
C ARG A 186 -6.07 12.69 -3.57
N PHE A 187 -5.08 12.83 -2.70
CA PHE A 187 -3.93 11.90 -2.60
C PHE A 187 -4.34 10.44 -2.33
N LEU A 188 -5.55 10.23 -1.81
CA LEU A 188 -6.10 8.92 -1.47
C LEU A 188 -7.24 8.49 -2.40
N ALA A 189 -7.40 9.16 -3.55
CA ALA A 189 -8.42 8.83 -4.52
C ALA A 189 -8.04 7.59 -5.33
N ASN A 190 -8.91 6.58 -5.32
CA ASN A 190 -8.76 5.40 -6.16
C ASN A 190 -9.16 5.73 -7.60
N VAL A 191 -8.29 5.37 -8.52
CA VAL A 191 -8.53 5.49 -9.95
C VAL A 191 -9.11 4.18 -10.48
N ASN A 192 -10.30 4.26 -11.03
CA ASN A 192 -11.00 3.08 -11.52
C ASN A 192 -10.99 2.97 -13.03
N SER A 193 -10.60 4.00 -13.76
CA SER A 193 -10.63 4.06 -15.22
C SER A 193 -9.49 4.91 -15.80
N GLU A 194 -9.22 4.73 -17.10
CA GLU A 194 -8.29 5.58 -17.83
C GLU A 194 -8.76 7.04 -17.90
N SER A 195 -10.08 7.26 -17.93
CA SER A 195 -10.66 8.61 -17.82
C SER A 195 -10.33 9.27 -16.49
N ASP A 196 -10.32 8.51 -15.39
CA ASP A 196 -9.92 9.04 -14.08
C ASP A 196 -8.43 9.45 -14.13
N LEU A 197 -7.56 8.62 -14.72
CA LEU A 197 -6.13 8.93 -14.88
C LEU A 197 -5.90 10.19 -15.71
N ARG A 198 -6.63 10.35 -16.83
CA ARG A 198 -6.52 11.54 -17.68
C ARG A 198 -7.01 12.80 -16.96
N ALA A 199 -8.10 12.69 -16.20
CA ALA A 199 -8.59 13.80 -15.38
C ALA A 199 -7.55 14.23 -14.33
N LEU A 200 -6.81 13.26 -13.75
CA LEU A 200 -5.72 13.56 -12.82
C LEU A 200 -4.51 14.22 -13.50
N ALA A 201 -4.11 13.73 -14.68
CA ALA A 201 -3.00 14.30 -15.43
C ALA A 201 -3.24 15.76 -15.82
N GLN A 202 -4.49 16.14 -16.09
CA GLN A 202 -4.88 17.52 -16.40
C GLN A 202 -4.88 18.46 -15.17
N LEU A 203 -4.92 17.92 -13.96
CA LEU A 203 -4.88 18.70 -12.71
C LEU A 203 -3.46 18.92 -12.18
N GLN A 204 -2.47 18.19 -12.70
CA GLN A 204 -1.06 18.29 -12.33
C GLN A 204 -0.20 19.06 -13.35
N ALA A 205 -0.81 19.57 -14.43
CA ALA A 205 -0.19 20.40 -15.47
C ALA A 205 -0.43 21.89 -15.20
#